data_AF-A0A848NWT9-F1
#
_entry.id   AF-A0A848NWT9-F1
#
_cell.length_a   1.000
_cell.length_b   1.000
_cell.length_c   1.000
_cell.angle_alpha   90.00
_cell.angle_beta   90.00
_cell.angle_gamma   90.00
#
_symmetry.space_group_name_H-M   'P 1'
#
loop_
_entity.id
_entity.type
_entity.pdbx_description
1 polymer ?
#
loop_
_entity_poly.entity_id
_entity_poly.type
_entity_poly.pdbx_seq_one_letter_code
_entity_poly.pdbx_strand_id
1 'polypeptide(L)' 'MTADCAIRQALARIAPHIETLAPIDRELLRPAVRAIENDVEVIAVPERVIARIRDIDARLLKQQ' A
#
# COMPACT_ATOMS: atom_id res chain seq x y z
N MET A 1 8.52 5.75 11.44
CA MET A 1 8.28 4.31 11.38
C MET A 1 8.86 3.78 10.09
N THR A 2 9.90 2.95 10.18
CA THR A 2 10.30 2.02 9.12
C THR A 2 9.07 1.16 8.79
N ALA A 3 8.67 1.09 7.52
CA ALA A 3 7.53 0.28 7.11
C ALA A 3 7.81 -1.19 7.48
N ASP A 4 7.08 -1.68 8.49
CA ASP A 4 7.14 -3.05 8.98
C ASP A 4 6.95 -4.05 7.83
N CYS A 5 7.55 -5.23 7.92
CA CYS A 5 7.57 -6.23 6.83
C CYS A 5 6.16 -6.54 6.31
N ALA A 6 5.15 -6.49 7.20
CA ALA A 6 3.74 -6.67 6.87
C ALA A 6 3.14 -5.57 5.98
N ILE A 7 3.51 -4.30 6.17
CA ILE A 7 3.00 -3.19 5.33
C ILE A 7 3.60 -3.25 3.94
N ARG A 8 4.89 -3.61 3.85
CA ARG A 8 5.55 -3.86 2.56
C ARG A 8 4.85 -5.00 1.80
N GLN A 9 4.54 -6.10 2.47
CA GLN A 9 3.81 -7.22 1.87
C GLN A 9 2.39 -6.79 1.41
N ALA A 10 1.65 -6.07 2.25
CA ALA A 10 0.32 -5.57 1.89
C ALA A 10 0.37 -4.66 0.66
N LEU A 11 1.29 -3.71 0.61
CA LEU A 11 1.47 -2.84 -0.55
C LEU A 11 1.88 -3.62 -1.80
N ALA A 12 2.71 -4.66 -1.68
CA ALA A 12 3.05 -5.53 -2.81
C ALA A 12 1.83 -6.29 -3.36
N ARG A 13 0.88 -6.69 -2.51
CA ARG A 13 -0.41 -7.27 -2.95
C ARG A 13 -1.33 -6.24 -3.58
N ILE A 14 -1.29 -5.00 -3.10
CA ILE A 14 -2.11 -3.90 -3.63
C ILE A 14 -1.57 -3.38 -4.98
N ALA A 15 -0.24 -3.35 -5.17
CA ALA A 15 0.43 -2.83 -6.36
C ALA A 15 -0.21 -3.28 -7.70
N PRO A 16 -0.47 -4.57 -7.97
CA PRO A 16 -1.11 -5.01 -9.23
C PRO A 16 -2.55 -4.53 -9.39
N HIS A 17 -3.22 -4.12 -8.31
CA HIS A 17 -4.60 -3.66 -8.30
C HIS A 17 -4.73 -2.15 -8.08
N ILE A 18 -3.63 -1.39 -8.04
CA ILE A 18 -3.68 0.03 -7.69
C ILE A 18 -4.53 0.87 -8.66
N GLU A 19 -4.57 0.47 -9.94
CA GLU A 19 -5.37 1.12 -10.97
C GLU A 19 -6.87 0.78 -10.89
N THR A 20 -7.26 -0.26 -10.14
CA THR A 20 -8.67 -0.61 -9.90
C THR A 20 -9.24 0.04 -8.63
N LEU A 21 -8.37 0.65 -7.80
CA LEU A 21 -8.79 1.39 -6.61
C LEU A 21 -9.48 2.70 -6.96
N ALA A 22 -10.24 3.23 -6.00
CA ALA A 22 -10.81 4.56 -6.11
C ALA A 22 -9.69 5.61 -6.37
N PRO A 23 -9.96 6.66 -7.17
CA PRO A 23 -8.94 7.64 -7.55
C PRO A 23 -8.18 8.24 -6.36
N ILE A 24 -8.88 8.49 -5.26
CA ILE A 24 -8.30 9.05 -4.03
C ILE A 24 -7.35 8.08 -3.32
N ASP A 25 -7.69 6.79 -3.26
CA ASP A 25 -6.84 5.76 -2.67
C ASP A 25 -5.63 5.50 -3.57
N ARG A 26 -5.84 5.49 -4.90
CA ARG A 26 -4.76 5.35 -5.88
C ARG A 26 -3.72 6.45 -5.73
N GLU A 27 -4.12 7.72 -5.70
CA GLU A 27 -3.18 8.83 -5.55
C GLU A 27 -2.46 8.82 -4.20
N LEU A 28 -3.16 8.44 -3.13
CA LEU A 28 -2.59 8.34 -1.79
C LEU A 28 -1.52 7.25 -1.69
N LEU A 29 -1.74 6.10 -2.35
CA LEU A 29 -0.86 4.94 -2.28
C LEU A 29 0.25 4.92 -3.34
N ARG A 30 0.09 5.68 -4.44
CA ARG A 30 1.06 5.74 -5.55
C ARG A 30 2.51 6.00 -5.10
N PRO A 31 2.80 6.92 -4.16
CA PRO A 31 4.17 7.13 -3.67
C PRO A 31 4.71 5.91 -2.91
N ALA A 32 3.87 5.27 -2.10
CA ALA A 32 4.25 4.11 -1.29
C ALA A 32 4.48 2.86 -2.16
N VAL A 33 3.65 2.66 -3.19
CA VAL A 33 3.83 1.58 -4.17
C VAL A 33 5.10 1.79 -4.99
N ARG A 34 5.33 3.00 -5.52
CA ARG A 34 6.58 3.31 -6.23
C ARG A 34 7.81 3.05 -5.38
N ALA A 35 7.77 3.39 -4.10
CA ALA A 35 8.89 3.18 -3.22
C ALA A 35 9.19 1.68 -2.99
N ILE A 36 8.19 0.79 -3.09
CA ILE A 36 8.44 -0.66 -3.10
C ILE A 36 8.98 -1.14 -4.43
N GLU A 37 8.42 -0.67 -5.56
CA GLU A 37 8.91 -1.03 -6.90
C GLU A 37 10.37 -0.64 -7.12
N ASN A 38 10.83 0.44 -6.48
CA ASN A 38 12.21 0.91 -6.53
C ASN A 38 13.09 0.36 -5.38
N ASP A 39 12.59 -0.65 -4.66
CA ASP A 39 13.28 -1.30 -3.54
C ASP A 39 13.85 -0.32 -2.49
N VAL A 40 13.10 0.75 -2.20
CA VAL A 40 13.52 1.77 -1.23
C VAL A 40 13.52 1.16 0.17
N GLU A 41 14.65 1.29 0.86
CA GLU A 41 14.89 0.66 2.16
C GLU A 41 13.98 1.22 3.27
N VAL A 42 13.65 2.52 3.20
CA VAL A 42 12.81 3.21 4.18
C VAL A 42 11.72 4.04 3.50
N ILE A 43 10.46 3.71 3.79
CA ILE A 43 9.30 4.49 3.37
C ILE A 43 8.66 5.10 4.61
N ALA A 44 8.72 6.42 4.74
CA ALA A 44 7.99 7.14 5.77
C ALA A 44 6.52 7.25 5.36
N VAL A 45 5.70 6.30 5.79
CA VAL A 45 4.27 6.28 5.52
C VAL A 45 3.51 6.87 6.72
N PRO A 46 2.68 7.91 6.56
CA PRO A 46 1.84 8.42 7.65
C PRO A 46 0.88 7.35 8.18
N GLU A 47 0.58 7.36 9.48
CA GLU A 47 -0.28 6.35 10.11
C GLU A 47 -1.67 6.25 9.46
N ARG A 48 -2.25 7.38 9.03
CA ARG A 48 -3.51 7.40 8.28
C ARG A 48 -3.45 6.58 6.98
N VAL A 49 -2.29 6.59 6.31
CA VAL A 49 -2.06 5.83 5.07
C VAL A 49 -1.85 4.36 5.40
N ILE A 50 -1.14 4.04 6.48
CA ILE A 50 -0.98 2.67 6.98
C ILE A 50 -2.35 2.03 7.30
N ALA A 51 -3.23 2.75 8.00
CA ALA A 51 -4.59 2.28 8.27
C ALA A 51 -5.37 2.02 6.97
N ARG A 52 -5.20 2.89 5.96
CA ARG A 52 -5.84 2.73 4.65
C ARG A 52 -5.30 1.54 3.87
N ILE A 53 -3.98 1.32 3.86
CA ILE A 53 -3.33 0.14 3.27
C ILE A 53 -3.91 -1.14 3.86
N ARG A 54 -4.01 -1.22 5.20
CA ARG A 54 -4.55 -2.39 5.90
C ARG A 54 -6.01 -2.66 5.53
N ASP A 55 -6.84 -1.62 5.45
CA ASP A 55 -8.24 -1.79 5.06
C ASP A 55 -8.39 -2.27 3.61
N ILE A 56 -7.58 -1.72 2.68
CA ILE A 56 -7.61 -2.13 1.27
C ILE A 56 -7.09 -3.56 1.10
N ASP A 57 -5.98 -3.93 1.74
CA ASP A 57 -5.45 -5.31 1.75
C ASP A 57 -6.49 -6.29 2.31
N ALA A 58 -7.14 -5.95 3.42
CA ALA A 58 -8.21 -6.77 4.00
C ALA A 58 -9.43 -6.92 3.09
N ARG A 59 -9.79 -5.89 2.32
CA ARG A 59 -10.88 -5.97 1.33
C ARG A 59 -10.50 -6.85 0.14
N LEU A 60 -9.27 -6.73 -0.37
CA LEU A 60 -8.78 -7.55 -1.46
C LEU A 60 -8.69 -9.04 -1.08
N LEU A 61 -8.29 -9.34 0.15
CA LEU A 61 -8.28 -10.71 0.68
C LEU A 61 -9.67 -11.34 0.77
N LYS A 62 -10.73 -10.55 0.92
CA LYS A 62 -12.12 -11.04 0.92
C LYS A 62 -12.71 -11.25 -0.47
N GLN A 63 -12.04 -10.75 -1.52
CA GLN A 63 -12.48 -10.88 -2.90
C GLN A 63 -11.74 -11.98 -3.68
N GLN A 64 -10.82 -12.69 -3.03
CA GLN A 64 -10.24 -13.97 -3.48
C GLN A 64 -11.02 -15.14 -2.90
#